data_AF-A0AAD7R5X5-F1
#
_entry.id   AF-A0AAD7R5X5-F1
#
_cell.length_a   1.000
_cell.length_b   1.000
_cell.length_c   1.000
_cell.angle_alpha   90.00
_cell.angle_beta   90.00
_cell.angle_gamma   90.00
#
_symmetry.space_group_name_H-M   'P 1'
#
loop_
_entity.id
_entity.type
_entity.pdbx_description
1 polymer ?
#
loop_
_entity_poly.entity_id
_entity_poly.type
_entity_poly.pdbx_seq_one_letter_code
_entity_poly.pdbx_strand_id
1 'polypeptide(L)'
;MELVILLLIRSFREANFFLYCQSLAELIPYFFANNNVNYARWLPIYYRDMVTLEQKHPQLAQEFQSGNFVVHKSSRQFSAMAIDQAHEQANAVIKTDGGAIGVTEDPSALRRWMIAGPEVSHLVAQYEAACGTKEGTEHTSHRTSTKSVL
;
A
#
# COMPACT_ATOMS: atom_id res chain seq x y z
N MET A 1 -10.97 1.54 -19.60
CA MET A 1 -10.68 1.18 -18.19
C MET A 1 -9.19 1.09 -17.91
N GLU A 2 -8.42 0.27 -18.63
CA GLU A 2 -7.00 0.03 -18.36
C GLU A 2 -6.16 1.31 -18.27
N LEU A 3 -6.34 2.24 -19.22
CA LEU A 3 -5.65 3.53 -19.19
C LEU A 3 -5.93 4.32 -17.89
N VAL A 4 -7.17 4.31 -17.41
CA VAL A 4 -7.57 5.02 -16.19
C VAL A 4 -6.95 4.37 -14.95
N ILE A 5 -6.86 3.04 -14.93
CA ILE A 5 -6.16 2.31 -13.87
C ILE A 5 -4.67 2.67 -13.86
N LEU A 6 -4.03 2.76 -15.03
CA LEU A 6 -2.64 3.18 -15.13
C LEU A 6 -2.44 4.63 -14.66
N LEU A 7 -3.39 5.53 -14.93
CA LEU A 7 -3.38 6.90 -14.40
C LEU A 7 -3.51 6.92 -12.87
N LEU A 8 -4.38 6.08 -12.31
CA LEU A 8 -4.48 5.93 -10.85
C LEU A 8 -3.17 5.41 -10.25
N ILE A 9 -2.58 4.36 -10.82
CA ILE A 9 -1.28 3.83 -10.37
C ILE A 9 -0.22 4.93 -10.44
N ARG A 10 -0.13 5.65 -11.56
CA ARG A 10 0.81 6.75 -11.76
C ARG A 10 0.63 7.84 -10.70
N SER A 11 -0.60 8.23 -10.38
CA SER A 11 -0.87 9.24 -9.35
C SER A 11 -0.30 8.86 -7.98
N PHE A 12 -0.37 7.57 -7.61
CA PHE A 12 0.22 7.08 -6.38
C PHE A 12 1.74 7.08 -6.47
N ARG A 13 2.32 6.55 -7.56
CA ARG A 13 3.78 6.46 -7.73
C ARG A 13 4.46 7.82 -7.74
N GLU A 14 3.81 8.83 -8.29
CA GLU A 14 4.30 10.22 -8.38
C GLU A 14 3.87 11.10 -7.19
N ALA A 15 3.10 10.58 -6.23
CA ALA A 15 2.49 11.37 -5.17
C ALA A 15 1.70 12.59 -5.70
N ASN A 16 1.03 12.44 -6.84
CA ASN A 16 0.34 13.52 -7.54
C ASN A 16 -1.16 13.53 -7.19
N PHE A 17 -1.54 14.37 -6.23
CA PHE A 17 -2.91 14.42 -5.72
C PHE A 17 -3.95 14.92 -6.75
N PHE A 18 -3.55 15.82 -7.66
CA PHE A 18 -4.43 16.29 -8.72
C PHE A 18 -4.77 15.15 -9.69
N LEU A 19 -3.74 14.43 -10.16
CA LEU A 19 -3.91 13.28 -11.04
C LEU A 19 -4.71 12.16 -10.35
N TYR A 20 -4.52 12.00 -9.03
CA TYR A 20 -5.31 11.08 -8.21
C TYR A 20 -6.80 11.42 -8.31
N CYS A 21 -7.19 12.65 -8.00
CA CYS A 21 -8.59 13.08 -8.09
C CYS A 21 -9.18 12.91 -9.51
N GLN A 22 -8.42 13.24 -10.56
CA GLN A 22 -8.84 13.03 -11.94
C GLN A 22 -9.09 11.54 -12.25
N SER A 23 -8.16 10.66 -11.85
CA SER A 23 -8.29 9.22 -12.09
C SER A 23 -9.49 8.61 -11.36
N LEU A 24 -9.84 9.11 -10.16
CA LEU A 24 -11.04 8.70 -9.44
C LEU A 24 -12.31 9.10 -10.20
N ALA A 25 -12.38 10.34 -10.69
CA ALA A 25 -13.52 10.84 -11.45
C ALA A 25 -13.77 9.97 -12.70
N GLU A 26 -12.71 9.66 -13.44
CA GLU A 26 -12.75 8.83 -14.63
C GLU A 26 -13.09 7.36 -14.33
N LEU A 27 -12.76 6.85 -13.13
CA LEU A 27 -13.07 5.47 -12.72
C LEU A 27 -14.54 5.25 -12.35
N ILE A 28 -15.22 6.28 -11.83
CA ILE A 28 -16.60 6.18 -11.34
C ILE A 28 -17.55 5.54 -12.39
N PRO A 29 -17.63 6.02 -13.64
CA PRO A 29 -18.50 5.43 -14.66
C PRO A 29 -18.23 3.95 -14.92
N TYR A 30 -16.97 3.51 -14.83
CA TYR A 30 -16.62 2.11 -15.03
C TYR A 30 -17.11 1.23 -13.87
N PHE A 31 -17.11 1.71 -12.63
CA PHE A 31 -17.66 0.93 -11.51
C PHE A 31 -19.18 0.73 -11.65
N PHE A 32 -19.89 1.74 -12.18
CA PHE A 32 -21.30 1.59 -12.55
C PHE A 32 -21.49 0.59 -13.70
N ALA A 33 -20.71 0.73 -14.78
CA ALA A 33 -20.82 -0.12 -15.96
C ALA A 33 -20.52 -1.61 -15.67
N ASN A 34 -19.63 -1.89 -14.72
CA ASN A 34 -19.23 -3.26 -14.36
C ASN A 34 -20.00 -3.83 -13.15
N ASN A 35 -21.09 -3.18 -12.72
CA ASN A 35 -21.92 -3.62 -11.60
C ASN A 35 -21.14 -3.83 -10.28
N ASN A 36 -20.09 -3.03 -10.07
CA ASN A 36 -19.27 -3.06 -8.86
C ASN A 36 -19.93 -2.20 -7.77
N VAL A 37 -21.08 -2.66 -7.27
CA VAL A 37 -22.04 -1.87 -6.45
C VAL A 37 -21.41 -1.16 -5.25
N ASN A 38 -20.47 -1.79 -4.56
CA ASN A 38 -19.79 -1.19 -3.41
C ASN A 38 -18.95 0.02 -3.82
N TYR A 39 -18.14 -0.12 -4.87
CA TYR A 39 -17.31 0.96 -5.39
C TYR A 39 -18.16 2.04 -6.06
N ALA A 40 -19.16 1.66 -6.86
CA ALA A 40 -20.08 2.60 -7.49
C ALA A 40 -20.83 3.47 -6.47
N ARG A 41 -21.12 2.93 -5.28
CA ARG A 41 -21.77 3.68 -4.19
C ARG A 41 -20.81 4.59 -3.43
N TRP A 42 -19.65 4.08 -3.02
CA TRP A 42 -18.77 4.79 -2.08
C TRP A 42 -17.75 5.69 -2.77
N LEU A 43 -17.28 5.34 -3.97
CA LEU A 43 -16.26 6.12 -4.67
C LEU A 43 -16.72 7.55 -5.02
N PRO A 44 -17.97 7.80 -5.46
CA PRO A 44 -18.42 9.17 -5.71
C PRO A 44 -18.46 10.04 -4.44
N ILE A 45 -18.80 9.44 -3.30
CA ILE A 45 -18.82 10.12 -2.00
C ILE A 45 -17.39 10.49 -1.61
N TYR A 46 -16.47 9.52 -1.67
CA TYR A 46 -15.07 9.74 -1.40
C TYR A 46 -14.45 10.78 -2.35
N TYR A 47 -14.73 10.69 -3.64
CA TYR A 47 -14.29 11.67 -4.65
C TYR A 47 -14.74 13.09 -4.29
N ARG A 48 -16.01 13.26 -3.88
CA ARG A 48 -16.52 14.56 -3.41
C ARG A 48 -15.70 15.08 -2.23
N ASP A 49 -15.36 14.23 -1.27
CA ASP A 49 -14.55 14.64 -0.13
C ASP A 49 -13.14 15.06 -0.56
N MET A 50 -12.53 14.36 -1.53
CA MET A 50 -11.21 14.72 -2.06
C MET A 50 -11.20 16.06 -2.81
N VAL A 51 -12.22 16.36 -3.62
CA VAL A 51 -12.28 17.62 -4.37
C VAL A 51 -12.76 18.82 -3.54
N THR A 52 -13.45 18.58 -2.42
CA THR A 52 -13.89 19.64 -1.49
C THR A 52 -12.93 19.88 -0.32
N LEU A 53 -11.77 19.22 -0.37
CA LEU A 53 -10.83 19.15 0.73
C LEU A 53 -10.16 20.50 1.00
N GLU A 54 -9.88 21.28 -0.06
CA GLU A 54 -9.34 22.63 0.06
C GLU A 54 -10.27 23.59 0.81
N GLN A 55 -11.59 23.47 0.59
CA GLN A 55 -12.56 24.33 1.27
C GLN A 55 -12.86 23.86 2.70
N LYS A 56 -12.95 22.54 2.94
CA LYS A 56 -13.33 21.99 4.24
C LYS A 56 -12.14 21.86 5.20
N HIS A 57 -10.97 21.50 4.68
CA HIS A 57 -9.77 21.14 5.45
C HIS A 57 -8.49 21.62 4.73
N PRO A 58 -8.26 22.95 4.63
CA PRO A 58 -7.17 23.51 3.84
C PRO A 58 -5.77 23.02 4.26
N GLN A 59 -5.56 22.77 5.55
CA GLN A 59 -4.29 22.20 6.05
C GLN A 59 -4.06 20.79 5.50
N LEU A 60 -5.09 19.93 5.52
CA LEU A 60 -4.99 18.60 4.96
C LEU A 60 -4.81 18.64 3.44
N ALA A 61 -5.44 19.61 2.77
CA ALA A 61 -5.27 19.81 1.32
C ALA A 61 -3.83 20.16 0.97
N GLN A 62 -3.19 21.02 1.77
CA GLN A 62 -1.78 21.36 1.62
C GLN A 62 -0.88 20.13 1.77
N GLU A 63 -1.13 19.29 2.78
CA GLU A 63 -0.38 18.04 2.97
C GLU A 63 -0.55 17.10 1.77
N PHE A 64 -1.77 16.93 1.28
CA PHE A 64 -2.04 16.06 0.13
C PHE A 64 -1.40 16.60 -1.16
N GLN A 65 -1.48 17.91 -1.40
CA GLN A 65 -0.81 18.57 -2.52
C GLN A 65 0.71 18.47 -2.43
N SER A 66 1.26 18.39 -1.22
CA SER A 66 2.70 18.15 -0.96
C SER A 66 3.10 16.68 -1.13
N GLY A 67 2.16 15.79 -1.45
CA GLY A 67 2.39 14.36 -1.64
C GLY A 67 2.24 13.51 -0.38
N ASN A 68 1.83 14.10 0.76
CA ASN A 68 1.74 13.40 2.05
C ASN A 68 0.46 12.55 2.22
N PHE A 69 -0.09 12.05 1.10
CA PHE A 69 -1.21 11.08 1.08
C PHE A 69 -0.77 9.67 0.65
N VAL A 70 0.53 9.50 0.36
CA VAL A 70 1.16 8.23 -0.02
C VAL A 70 2.35 7.93 0.88
N VAL A 71 2.84 6.69 0.83
CA VAL A 71 4.00 6.24 1.60
C VAL A 71 5.20 6.01 0.68
N HIS A 72 6.36 6.53 1.09
CA HIS A 72 7.65 6.25 0.47
C HIS A 72 8.45 5.26 1.31
N LYS A 73 8.71 4.06 0.79
CA LYS A 73 9.63 3.08 1.41
C LYS A 73 11.07 3.21 0.93
N SER A 74 11.31 3.99 -0.13
CA SER A 74 12.63 4.24 -0.69
C SER A 74 12.72 5.66 -1.21
N SER A 75 13.95 6.17 -1.40
CA SER A 75 14.20 7.46 -2.03
C SER A 75 14.07 7.45 -3.57
N ARG A 76 13.72 6.30 -4.17
CA ARG A 76 13.57 6.20 -5.63
C ARG A 76 12.36 7.01 -6.08
N GLN A 77 12.52 7.72 -7.20
CA GLN A 77 11.39 8.32 -7.89
C GLN A 77 10.41 7.22 -8.33
N PHE A 78 9.12 7.57 -8.45
CA PHE A 78 8.08 6.65 -8.88
C PHE A 78 7.89 5.42 -7.97
N SER A 79 8.31 5.50 -6.70
CA SER A 79 8.28 4.36 -5.76
C SER A 79 7.21 4.47 -4.68
N ALA A 80 6.48 5.57 -4.62
CA ALA A 80 5.40 5.75 -3.66
C ALA A 80 4.31 4.70 -3.82
N MET A 81 3.56 4.46 -2.75
CA MET A 81 2.46 3.51 -2.71
C MET A 81 1.33 4.00 -1.80
N ALA A 82 0.13 3.47 -2.03
CA ALA A 82 -1.00 3.74 -1.16
C ALA A 82 -0.71 3.30 0.29
N ILE A 83 -1.23 4.05 1.25
CA ILE A 83 -1.04 3.79 2.69
C ILE A 83 -1.47 2.37 3.06
N ASP A 84 -2.63 1.92 2.55
CA ASP A 84 -3.13 0.57 2.80
C ASP A 84 -2.18 -0.52 2.29
N GLN A 85 -1.64 -0.36 1.07
CA GLN A 85 -0.64 -1.27 0.53
C GLN A 85 0.64 -1.28 1.38
N ALA A 86 1.09 -0.12 1.87
CA ALA A 86 2.25 -0.03 2.73
C ALA A 86 2.02 -0.73 4.08
N HIS A 87 0.82 -0.57 4.65
CA HIS A 87 0.40 -1.26 5.86
C HIS A 87 0.31 -2.77 5.66
N GLU A 88 -0.28 -3.27 4.57
CA GLU A 88 -0.37 -4.71 4.35
C GLU A 88 1.02 -5.34 4.16
N GLN A 89 1.94 -4.65 3.48
CA GLN A 89 3.34 -5.09 3.41
C GLN A 89 4.03 -5.09 4.78
N ALA A 90 3.74 -4.13 5.65
CA ALA A 90 4.31 -4.11 7.00
C ALA A 90 3.74 -5.26 7.85
N ASN A 91 2.45 -5.52 7.73
CA ASN A 91 1.77 -6.60 8.42
C ASN A 91 2.28 -7.97 7.96
N ALA A 92 2.61 -8.13 6.68
CA ALA A 92 3.14 -9.38 6.15
C ALA A 92 4.47 -9.80 6.79
N VAL A 93 5.29 -8.85 7.28
CA VAL A 93 6.54 -9.17 7.99
C VAL A 93 6.28 -9.70 9.40
N ILE A 94 5.20 -9.25 10.03
CA ILE A 94 4.86 -9.58 11.42
C ILE A 94 3.95 -10.82 11.49
N LYS A 95 3.14 -11.07 10.46
CA LYS A 95 2.25 -12.24 10.36
C LYS A 95 3.08 -13.51 10.16
N THR A 96 2.78 -14.55 10.93
CA THR A 96 3.26 -15.92 10.68
C THR A 96 2.39 -16.58 9.61
N ASP A 97 2.78 -17.77 9.11
CA ASP A 97 2.08 -18.50 8.03
C ASP A 97 0.57 -18.75 8.30
N GLY A 98 0.10 -18.62 9.54
CA GLY A 98 -1.31 -18.72 9.93
C GLY A 98 -2.11 -17.41 9.87
N GLY A 99 -1.50 -16.28 9.50
CA GLY A 99 -2.13 -14.96 9.56
C GLY A 99 -2.31 -14.42 10.99
N ALA A 100 -3.11 -13.37 11.15
CA ALA A 100 -3.37 -12.74 12.45
C ALA A 100 -4.61 -13.34 13.14
N ILE A 101 -4.65 -14.66 13.33
CA ILE A 101 -5.80 -15.33 13.98
C ILE A 101 -5.74 -15.09 15.50
N GLY A 102 -6.84 -14.63 16.09
CA GLY A 102 -7.01 -14.44 17.55
C GLY A 102 -6.29 -13.22 18.16
N VAL A 103 -5.36 -12.59 17.42
CA VAL A 103 -4.62 -11.41 17.90
C VAL A 103 -5.54 -10.20 18.07
N THR A 104 -6.56 -10.05 17.22
CA THR A 104 -7.52 -8.95 17.28
C THR A 104 -8.60 -9.13 18.35
N GLU A 105 -8.74 -10.33 18.89
CA GLU A 105 -9.77 -10.69 19.88
C GLU A 105 -9.28 -10.56 21.33
N ASP A 106 -7.95 -10.55 21.55
CA ASP A 106 -7.32 -10.22 22.83
C ASP A 106 -6.63 -8.84 22.76
N PRO A 107 -7.14 -7.82 23.48
CA PRO A 107 -6.54 -6.49 23.54
C PRO A 107 -5.06 -6.49 23.97
N SER A 108 -4.64 -7.46 24.79
CA SER A 108 -3.25 -7.57 25.25
C SER A 108 -2.34 -8.14 24.17
N ALA A 109 -2.80 -9.16 23.43
CA ALA A 109 -2.13 -9.65 22.22
C ALA A 109 -2.06 -8.57 21.14
N LEU A 110 -3.14 -7.85 20.89
CA LEU A 110 -3.18 -6.74 19.94
C LEU A 110 -2.17 -5.65 20.30
N ARG A 111 -2.13 -5.23 21.58
CA ARG A 111 -1.16 -4.23 22.04
C ARG A 111 0.28 -4.69 21.86
N ARG A 112 0.59 -5.96 22.21
CA ARG A 112 1.93 -6.52 21.98
C ARG A 112 2.27 -6.55 20.51
N TRP A 113 1.33 -6.92 19.64
CA TRP A 113 1.53 -6.95 18.20
C TRP A 113 1.77 -5.54 17.63
N MET A 114 0.99 -4.54 18.05
CA MET A 114 1.13 -3.16 17.61
C MET A 114 2.44 -2.49 18.05
N ILE A 115 2.95 -2.82 19.24
CA ILE A 115 4.15 -2.18 19.80
C ILE A 115 5.40 -3.01 19.51
N ALA A 116 5.39 -4.30 19.86
CA ALA A 116 6.56 -5.16 19.72
C ALA A 116 6.75 -5.68 18.30
N GLY A 117 5.68 -5.84 17.51
CA GLY A 117 5.76 -6.34 16.14
C GLY A 117 6.69 -5.51 15.23
N PRO A 118 6.50 -4.19 15.15
CA PRO A 118 7.40 -3.31 14.40
C PRO A 118 8.85 -3.34 14.92
N GLU A 119 9.04 -3.33 16.24
CA GLU A 119 10.38 -3.35 16.85
C GLU A 119 11.13 -4.66 16.58
N VAL A 120 10.45 -5.80 16.72
CA VAL A 120 11.03 -7.12 16.40
C VAL A 120 11.37 -7.19 14.91
N SER A 121 10.47 -6.72 14.03
CA SER A 121 10.73 -6.66 12.59
C SER A 121 11.95 -5.80 12.27
N HIS A 122 12.10 -4.67 12.96
CA HIS A 122 13.24 -3.78 12.80
C HIS A 122 14.56 -4.45 13.24
N LEU A 123 14.57 -5.13 14.40
CA LEU A 123 15.74 -5.86 14.88
C LEU A 123 16.14 -7.02 13.95
N VAL A 124 15.16 -7.77 13.45
CA VAL A 124 15.41 -8.85 12.47
C VAL A 124 16.02 -8.28 11.19
N ALA A 125 15.46 -7.19 10.65
CA ALA A 125 16.00 -6.55 9.45
C ALA A 125 17.44 -6.03 9.66
N GLN A 126 17.75 -5.45 10.83
CA GLN A 126 19.12 -5.06 11.17
C GLN A 126 20.06 -6.26 11.24
N TYR A 127 19.62 -7.35 11.86
CA TYR A 127 20.40 -8.58 11.96
C TYR A 127 20.69 -9.20 10.58
N GLU A 128 19.68 -9.32 9.73
CA GLU A 128 19.82 -9.82 8.36
C GLU A 128 20.78 -8.96 7.53
N ALA A 129 20.72 -7.62 7.66
CA ALA A 129 21.66 -6.72 7.00
C ALA A 129 23.10 -6.93 7.47
N ALA A 130 23.31 -7.13 8.78
CA ALA A 130 24.62 -7.39 9.38
C ALA A 130 25.19 -8.78 9.03
N CYS A 131 24.32 -9.79 8.88
CA CYS A 131 24.72 -11.13 8.44
C CYS A 131 24.96 -11.21 6.94
N GLY A 132 24.14 -10.53 6.12
CA GLY A 132 24.27 -10.45 4.67
C GLY A 132 25.51 -9.69 4.19
N THR A 133 26.22 -8.99 5.07
CA THR A 133 27.51 -8.36 4.75
C THR A 133 28.71 -9.32 4.80
N LYS A 134 28.49 -10.62 5.09
CA LYS A 134 29.57 -11.63 5.22
C LYS A 134 29.73 -12.64 4.09
N GLU A 135 28.90 -12.64 3.05
CA GLU A 135 29.07 -13.58 1.93
C GLU A 135 29.28 -12.84 0.61
N GLY A 136 30.56 -12.61 0.31
CA GLY A 136 31.00 -12.34 -1.05
C GLY A 136 30.91 -13.62 -1.88
N THR A 137 30.21 -13.52 -3.00
CA THR A 137 30.33 -14.35 -4.21
C THR A 137 29.99 -15.84 -4.05
N GLU A 138 28.75 -16.22 -4.38
CA GLU A 138 28.52 -17.51 -5.04
C GLU A 138 27.31 -17.46 -5.98
N HIS A 139 27.53 -18.00 -7.18
CA HIS A 139 26.72 -17.88 -8.38
C HIS A 139 25.82 -19.12 -8.47
N THR A 140 24.49 -19.00 -8.34
CA THR A 140 23.62 -20.19 -8.47
C THR A 140 22.30 -19.92 -9.22
N SER A 141 22.36 -20.31 -10.50
CA SER A 141 21.35 -20.92 -11.38
C SER A 141 19.85 -20.84 -11.02
N HIS A 142 19.09 -20.30 -11.99
CA HIS A 142 17.63 -20.39 -12.08
C HIS A 142 17.15 -21.86 -12.11
N ARG A 143 16.32 -22.23 -11.13
CA ARG A 143 15.52 -23.47 -11.19
C ARG A 143 14.07 -23.13 -11.51
N THR A 144 13.70 -23.25 -12.79
CA THR A 144 12.31 -23.34 -13.23
C THR A 144 11.74 -24.68 -12.78
N SER A 145 10.61 -24.68 -12.07
CA SER A 145 9.86 -25.90 -11.78
C SER A 145 8.42 -25.72 -12.23
N THR A 146 8.19 -26.07 -13.50
CA THR A 146 6.86 -26.35 -14.04
C THR A 146 6.37 -27.65 -13.42
N LYS A 147 5.28 -27.61 -12.66
CA LYS A 147 4.48 -28.81 -12.35
C LYS A 147 3.17 -28.72 -13.12
N SER A 148 3.16 -29.36 -14.28
CA SER A 148 1.95 -29.81 -14.96
C SER A 148 1.51 -31.13 -14.32
N VAL A 149 0.31 -31.16 -13.76
CA VAL A 149 -0.38 -32.37 -13.29
C VAL A 149 -1.45 -32.69 -14.33
N LEU A 150 -1.37 -33.90 -14.90
CA LEU A 150 -2.52 -34.60 -15.49
C LEU A 150 -3.32 -35.25 -14.36
#